data_AF-A0A364LAB6-F1
#
_entry.id   AF-A0A364LAB6-F1
#
_cell.length_a   1.000
_cell.length_b   1.000
_cell.length_c   1.000
_cell.angle_alpha   90.00
_cell.angle_beta   90.00
_cell.angle_gamma   90.00
#
_symmetry.space_group_name_H-M   'P 1'
#
loop_
_entity.id
_entity.type
_entity.pdbx_description
1 polymer ?
#
loop_
_entity_poly.entity_id
_entity_poly.type
_entity_poly.pdbx_seq_one_letter_code
_entity_poly.pdbx_strand_id
1 'polypeptide(L)'
;MQLKSLLLLATTNLISSATAAKIATQSDADALAATVTDGLEVSSSYTGDLIIPAVTTVVGNITYSGPDLINFSAPVLSVVVGTFNFTGAFRSLSVPNVTQITEALIVETSNTSFDCSPFQKLQRDGIVGGQFTCTV
;
A
#
# COMPACT_ATOMS: atom_id res chain seq x y z
N MET A 1 -17.37 15.66 -50.92
CA MET A 1 -16.42 14.60 -50.49
C MET A 1 -16.36 14.61 -48.98
N GLN A 2 -16.94 13.62 -48.33
CA GLN A 2 -16.92 13.46 -46.87
C GLN A 2 -15.75 12.53 -46.53
N LEU A 3 -14.74 13.05 -45.83
CA LEU A 3 -13.59 12.26 -45.39
C LEU A 3 -14.01 11.46 -44.15
N LYS A 4 -14.38 10.19 -44.35
CA LYS A 4 -14.61 9.22 -43.26
C LYS A 4 -13.28 9.03 -42.51
N SER A 5 -13.20 9.59 -41.30
CA SER A 5 -12.16 9.29 -40.34
C SER A 5 -12.32 7.83 -39.89
N LEU A 6 -11.46 6.94 -40.39
CA LEU A 6 -11.26 5.62 -39.83
C LEU A 6 -10.38 5.78 -38.59
N LEU A 7 -11.00 5.83 -37.42
CA LEU A 7 -10.30 5.65 -36.16
C LEU A 7 -9.88 4.17 -36.09
N LEU A 8 -8.59 3.90 -36.29
CA LEU A 8 -8.02 2.58 -36.03
C LEU A 8 -8.18 2.30 -34.53
N LEU A 9 -9.10 1.40 -34.17
CA LEU A 9 -9.11 0.75 -32.87
C LEU A 9 -7.88 -0.16 -32.80
N ALA A 10 -6.82 0.33 -32.17
CA ALA A 10 -5.70 -0.51 -31.79
C ALA A 10 -6.23 -1.55 -30.78
N THR A 11 -6.23 -2.81 -31.19
CA THR A 11 -6.48 -3.96 -30.31
C THR A 11 -5.39 -4.00 -29.25
N THR A 12 -5.74 -3.65 -28.01
CA THR A 12 -4.86 -3.74 -26.86
C THR A 12 -4.56 -5.20 -26.54
N ASN A 13 -3.36 -5.64 -26.90
CA ASN A 13 -2.68 -6.72 -26.19
C ASN A 13 -2.29 -6.19 -24.80
N LEU A 14 -3.24 -6.12 -23.87
CA LEU A 14 -2.97 -5.87 -22.45
C LEU A 14 -2.48 -7.16 -21.80
N ILE A 15 -1.24 -7.55 -22.13
CA ILE A 15 -0.43 -8.27 -21.15
C ILE A 15 0.03 -7.16 -20.19
N SER A 16 -0.83 -6.80 -19.22
CA SER A 16 -0.56 -5.72 -18.28
C SER A 16 0.69 -6.07 -17.48
N SER A 17 1.84 -5.51 -17.87
CA SER A 17 3.04 -5.48 -17.05
C SER A 17 2.92 -4.37 -16.00
N ALA A 18 1.72 -4.18 -15.43
CA ALA A 18 1.48 -3.07 -14.53
C ALA A 18 2.36 -3.23 -13.29
N THR A 19 3.17 -2.21 -13.07
CA THR A 19 4.06 -2.09 -11.93
C THR A 19 3.34 -1.27 -10.87
N ALA A 20 3.46 -1.68 -9.60
CA ALA A 20 2.96 -0.92 -8.46
C ALA A 20 3.32 0.57 -8.55
N ALA A 21 2.43 1.42 -8.05
CA ALA A 21 2.71 2.85 -7.98
C ALA A 21 3.84 3.08 -6.97
N LYS A 22 4.98 3.58 -7.47
CA LYS A 22 6.17 3.82 -6.66
C LYS A 22 6.05 5.13 -5.91
N ILE A 23 6.42 5.12 -4.63
CA ILE A 23 6.46 6.30 -3.76
C ILE A 23 7.91 6.53 -3.35
N ALA A 24 8.56 7.51 -3.97
CA ALA A 24 9.92 7.92 -3.60
C ALA A 24 9.93 9.18 -2.73
N THR A 25 8.85 9.97 -2.77
CA THR A 25 8.68 11.25 -2.08
C THR A 25 7.25 11.40 -1.55
N GLN A 26 7.03 12.34 -0.61
CA GLN A 26 5.68 12.66 -0.14
C GLN A 26 4.77 13.14 -1.30
N SER A 27 5.31 13.89 -2.26
CA SER A 27 4.55 14.35 -3.43
C SER A 27 4.00 13.21 -4.27
N ASP A 28 4.70 12.07 -4.36
CA ASP A 28 4.21 10.89 -5.07
C ASP A 28 2.96 10.32 -4.38
N ALA A 29 2.97 10.29 -3.04
CA ALA A 29 1.83 9.84 -2.25
C ALA A 29 0.64 10.80 -2.31
N ASP A 30 0.90 12.11 -2.33
CA ASP A 30 -0.12 13.14 -2.47
C ASP A 30 -0.81 13.11 -3.84
N ALA A 31 -0.10 12.63 -4.87
CA ALA A 31 -0.61 12.52 -6.23
C ALA A 31 -1.44 11.24 -6.49
N LEU A 32 -1.50 10.31 -5.54
CA LEU A 32 -2.22 9.05 -5.71
C LEU A 32 -3.74 9.27 -5.82
N ALA A 33 -4.36 8.52 -6.71
CA ALA A 33 -5.81 8.44 -6.78
C ALA A 33 -6.39 7.73 -5.55
N ALA A 34 -7.69 7.94 -5.28
CA ALA A 34 -8.38 7.29 -4.17
C ALA A 34 -8.39 5.75 -4.26
N THR A 35 -8.27 5.20 -5.49
CA THR A 35 -8.11 3.78 -5.77
C THR A 35 -6.83 3.56 -6.56
N VAL A 36 -6.00 2.62 -6.13
CA VAL A 36 -4.76 2.20 -6.80
C VAL A 36 -4.89 0.74 -7.20
N THR A 37 -4.64 0.40 -8.47
CA THR A 37 -5.04 -0.90 -9.05
C THR A 37 -3.97 -1.98 -9.07
N ASP A 38 -2.70 -1.61 -8.90
CA ASP A 38 -1.55 -2.51 -9.09
C ASP A 38 -0.60 -2.52 -7.88
N GLY A 39 -1.10 -2.06 -6.72
CA GLY A 39 -0.34 -1.94 -5.50
C GLY A 39 0.44 -0.64 -5.35
N LEU A 40 1.06 -0.50 -4.19
CA LEU A 40 1.92 0.60 -3.77
C LEU A 40 3.28 0.04 -3.35
N GLU A 41 4.36 0.62 -3.88
CA GLU A 41 5.72 0.29 -3.48
C GLU A 41 6.40 1.54 -2.94
N VAL A 42 6.58 1.61 -1.62
CA VAL A 42 7.39 2.66 -1.01
C VAL A 42 8.86 2.34 -1.27
N SER A 43 9.59 3.30 -1.83
CA SER A 43 11.01 3.16 -2.10
C SER A 43 11.76 2.74 -0.84
N SER A 44 12.67 1.76 -0.96
CA SER A 44 13.56 1.35 0.14
C SER A 44 14.45 2.48 0.64
N SER A 45 14.62 3.54 -0.15
CA SER A 45 15.36 4.76 0.18
C SER A 45 14.49 5.90 0.71
N TYR A 46 13.19 5.69 0.94
CA TYR A 46 12.34 6.70 1.56
C TYR A 46 12.83 6.96 2.99
N THR A 47 12.94 8.23 3.37
CA THR A 47 13.42 8.65 4.70
C THR A 47 12.38 9.54 5.37
N GLY A 48 12.26 9.43 6.69
CA GLY A 48 11.37 10.29 7.47
C GLY A 48 9.93 9.77 7.54
N ASP A 49 8.97 10.70 7.54
CA ASP A 49 7.55 10.40 7.74
C ASP A 49 6.81 10.38 6.39
N LEU A 50 6.02 9.32 6.17
CA LEU A 50 5.19 9.16 4.97
C LEU A 50 3.70 9.15 5.34
N ILE A 51 2.92 9.97 4.66
CA ILE A 51 1.46 9.96 4.74
C ILE A 51 0.87 9.61 3.38
N ILE A 52 -0.10 8.70 3.34
CA ILE A 52 -0.92 8.40 2.17
C ILE A 52 -2.31 9.00 2.40
N PRO A 53 -2.56 10.26 2.01
CA PRO A 53 -3.68 11.04 2.56
C PRO A 53 -5.05 10.67 1.98
N ALA A 54 -5.09 10.23 0.72
CA ALA A 54 -6.33 10.13 -0.05
C ALA A 54 -6.69 8.69 -0.49
N VAL A 55 -5.76 7.73 -0.37
CA VAL A 55 -5.98 6.36 -0.83
C VAL A 55 -6.93 5.64 0.11
N THR A 56 -8.06 5.20 -0.43
CA THR A 56 -9.09 4.43 0.29
C THR A 56 -9.02 2.94 -0.01
N THR A 57 -8.61 2.59 -1.23
CA THR A 57 -8.56 1.21 -1.72
C THR A 57 -7.27 0.97 -2.49
N VAL A 58 -6.59 -0.13 -2.16
CA VAL A 58 -5.49 -0.66 -2.97
C VAL A 58 -5.87 -2.05 -3.44
N VAL A 59 -5.85 -2.27 -4.75
CA VAL A 59 -5.82 -3.59 -5.37
C VAL A 59 -4.36 -3.91 -5.66
N GLY A 60 -3.88 -5.04 -5.17
CA GLY A 60 -2.45 -5.36 -5.11
C GLY A 60 -1.84 -5.07 -3.74
N ASN A 61 -0.51 -5.21 -3.67
CA ASN A 61 0.22 -5.16 -2.42
C ASN A 61 0.62 -3.74 -2.03
N ILE A 62 0.67 -3.44 -0.74
CA ILE A 62 1.33 -2.25 -0.20
C ILE A 62 2.63 -2.73 0.45
N THR A 63 3.77 -2.33 -0.11
CA THR A 63 5.08 -2.86 0.31
C THR A 63 6.06 -1.76 0.68
N TYR A 64 6.78 -1.99 1.78
CA TYR A 64 8.00 -1.26 2.13
C TYR A 64 9.04 -2.23 2.68
N SER A 65 10.29 -2.08 2.25
CA SER A 65 11.44 -2.74 2.86
C SER A 65 12.62 -1.77 2.85
N GLY A 66 12.98 -1.25 4.01
CA GLY A 66 14.07 -0.28 4.12
C GLY A 66 14.37 0.13 5.56
N PRO A 67 15.53 0.78 5.79
CA PRO A 67 15.97 1.12 7.14
C PRO A 67 15.45 2.48 7.64
N ASP A 68 15.11 3.42 6.74
CA ASP A 68 15.06 4.85 7.07
C ASP A 68 13.66 5.48 7.19
N LEU A 69 12.59 4.72 6.91
CA LEU A 69 11.22 5.18 7.15
C LEU A 69 10.98 5.22 8.66
N ILE A 70 10.58 6.39 9.17
CA ILE A 70 10.37 6.63 10.60
C ILE A 70 8.91 6.37 10.96
N ASN A 71 7.97 6.95 10.21
CA ASN A 71 6.54 6.79 10.45
C ASN A 71 5.78 6.61 9.13
N PHE A 72 4.73 5.80 9.15
CA PHE A 72 3.78 5.65 8.04
C PHE A 72 2.36 5.87 8.53
N SER A 73 1.56 6.60 7.77
CA SER A 73 0.13 6.77 8.04
C SER A 73 -0.69 6.72 6.75
N ALA A 74 -1.71 5.89 6.71
CA ALA A 74 -2.73 5.91 5.66
C ALA A 74 -4.10 6.12 6.32
N PRO A 75 -4.45 7.36 6.69
CA PRO A 75 -5.56 7.63 7.60
C PRO A 75 -6.92 7.25 7.03
N VAL A 76 -7.11 7.20 5.71
CA VAL A 76 -8.39 6.88 5.07
C VAL A 76 -8.38 5.54 4.34
N LEU A 77 -7.29 4.77 4.45
CA LEU A 77 -7.19 3.44 3.85
C LEU A 77 -8.19 2.50 4.52
N SER A 78 -9.06 1.90 3.71
CA SER A 78 -10.12 1.01 4.16
C SER A 78 -9.93 -0.43 3.66
N VAL A 79 -9.55 -0.59 2.40
CA VAL A 79 -9.48 -1.91 1.75
C VAL A 79 -8.11 -2.13 1.10
N VAL A 80 -7.53 -3.30 1.36
CA VAL A 80 -6.36 -3.84 0.66
C VAL A 80 -6.74 -5.19 0.07
N VAL A 81 -6.91 -5.24 -1.24
CA VAL A 81 -7.11 -6.49 -1.99
C VAL A 81 -5.73 -7.03 -2.36
N GLY A 82 -5.03 -7.52 -1.36
CA GLY A 82 -3.65 -7.99 -1.46
C GLY A 82 -2.99 -8.09 -0.09
N THR A 83 -1.67 -7.95 -0.09
CA THR A 83 -0.82 -8.01 1.10
C THR A 83 -0.39 -6.61 1.56
N PHE A 84 -0.49 -6.34 2.87
CA PHE A 84 0.16 -5.22 3.54
C PHE A 84 1.48 -5.71 4.15
N ASN A 85 2.62 -5.29 3.62
CA ASN A 85 3.94 -5.78 4.04
C ASN A 85 4.93 -4.63 4.31
N PHE A 86 5.31 -4.46 5.57
CA PHE A 86 6.27 -3.46 6.01
C PHE A 86 7.38 -4.12 6.82
N THR A 87 8.61 -4.06 6.31
CA THR A 87 9.82 -4.49 7.00
C THR A 87 10.79 -3.31 7.18
N GLY A 88 11.23 -2.99 8.40
CA GLY A 88 12.15 -1.86 8.61
C GLY A 88 12.51 -1.55 10.07
N ALA A 89 12.78 -0.28 10.36
CA ALA A 89 13.08 0.22 11.72
C ALA A 89 12.13 1.34 12.17
N PHE A 90 10.92 1.36 11.62
CA PHE A 90 9.92 2.40 11.88
C PHE A 90 9.44 2.42 13.34
N ARG A 91 9.04 3.61 13.79
CA ARG A 91 8.50 3.88 15.13
C ARG A 91 6.99 3.72 15.19
N SER A 92 6.28 4.04 14.11
CA SER A 92 4.83 3.88 14.04
C SER A 92 4.35 3.56 12.63
N LEU A 93 3.31 2.73 12.55
CA LEU A 93 2.53 2.48 11.35
C LEU A 93 1.05 2.66 11.75
N SER A 94 0.30 3.48 11.01
CA SER A 94 -1.10 3.79 11.34
C SER A 94 -2.02 3.59 10.14
N VAL A 95 -2.98 2.69 10.30
CA VAL A 95 -4.00 2.35 9.28
C VAL A 95 -5.38 2.19 9.95
N PRO A 96 -5.89 3.25 10.61
CA PRO A 96 -6.96 3.14 11.60
C PRO A 96 -8.33 2.75 11.02
N ASN A 97 -8.54 2.96 9.72
CA ASN A 97 -9.81 2.71 9.04
C ASN A 97 -9.84 1.43 8.22
N VAL A 98 -8.80 0.59 8.30
CA VAL A 98 -8.75 -0.67 7.54
C VAL A 98 -9.85 -1.61 8.03
N THR A 99 -10.70 -2.03 7.10
CA THR A 99 -11.80 -2.97 7.31
C THR A 99 -11.58 -4.29 6.58
N GLN A 100 -10.64 -4.35 5.63
CA GLN A 100 -10.31 -5.59 4.92
C GLN A 100 -8.87 -5.61 4.41
N ILE A 101 -8.17 -6.72 4.66
CA ILE A 101 -6.92 -7.15 4.00
C ILE A 101 -7.14 -8.58 3.52
N THR A 102 -7.14 -8.83 2.21
CA THR A 102 -7.58 -10.13 1.68
C THR A 102 -6.53 -11.23 1.78
N GLU A 103 -5.23 -10.90 1.74
CA GLU A 103 -4.16 -11.90 1.72
C GLU A 103 -3.36 -11.95 3.02
N ALA A 104 -2.44 -11.01 3.24
CA ALA A 104 -1.56 -11.05 4.40
C ALA A 104 -1.31 -9.68 5.00
N LEU A 105 -1.07 -9.66 6.30
CA LEU A 105 -0.58 -8.52 7.05
C LEU A 105 0.75 -8.92 7.68
N ILE A 106 1.83 -8.30 7.21
CA ILE A 106 3.21 -8.54 7.63
C ILE A 106 3.79 -7.22 8.11
N VAL A 107 4.11 -7.15 9.38
CA VAL A 107 4.79 -6.01 10.01
C VAL A 107 5.99 -6.53 10.78
N GLU A 108 7.18 -6.26 10.27
CA GLU A 108 8.43 -6.70 10.87
C GLU A 108 9.31 -5.48 11.12
N THR A 109 9.60 -5.19 12.38
CA THR A 109 10.44 -4.04 12.72
C THR A 109 11.56 -4.42 13.64
N SER A 110 12.72 -3.79 13.51
CA SER A 110 13.80 -3.92 14.50
C SER A 110 13.60 -3.00 15.72
N ASN A 111 12.50 -2.23 15.76
CA ASN A 111 12.19 -1.35 16.88
C ASN A 111 11.41 -2.10 17.97
N THR A 112 12.11 -2.47 19.03
CA THR A 112 11.56 -3.23 20.18
C THR A 112 10.48 -2.50 20.96
N SER A 113 10.29 -1.20 20.74
CA SER A 113 9.23 -0.39 21.36
C SER A 113 7.97 -0.26 20.49
N PHE A 114 7.94 -0.88 19.31
CA PHE A 114 6.80 -0.81 18.41
C PHE A 114 5.58 -1.55 18.97
N ASP A 115 4.40 -0.94 18.87
CA ASP A 115 3.15 -1.51 19.35
C ASP A 115 2.43 -2.30 18.25
N CYS A 116 2.45 -3.64 18.37
CA CYS A 116 1.70 -4.53 17.50
C CYS A 116 0.19 -4.63 17.83
N SER A 117 -0.28 -4.05 18.94
CA SER A 117 -1.67 -4.21 19.42
C SER A 117 -2.73 -3.79 18.39
N PRO A 118 -2.57 -2.71 17.61
CA PRO A 118 -3.53 -2.34 16.57
C PRO A 118 -3.65 -3.42 15.48
N PHE A 119 -2.52 -3.96 15.02
CA PHE A 119 -2.49 -5.00 13.98
C PHE A 119 -3.04 -6.34 14.49
N GLN A 120 -2.72 -6.71 15.73
CA GLN A 120 -3.31 -7.88 16.38
C GLN A 120 -4.83 -7.75 16.54
N LYS A 121 -5.36 -6.53 16.75
CA LYS A 121 -6.80 -6.30 16.75
C LYS A 121 -7.41 -6.56 15.37
N LEU A 122 -6.79 -6.08 14.29
CA LEU A 122 -7.24 -6.38 12.92
C LEU A 122 -7.34 -7.90 12.68
N GLN A 123 -6.32 -8.66 13.12
CA GLN A 123 -6.34 -10.12 13.03
C GLN A 123 -7.48 -10.75 13.85
N ARG A 124 -7.65 -10.34 15.12
CA ARG A 124 -8.70 -10.87 16.00
C ARG A 124 -10.11 -10.57 15.48
N ASP A 125 -10.29 -9.43 14.85
CA ASP A 125 -11.59 -8.99 14.31
C ASP A 125 -11.90 -9.64 12.94
N GLY A 126 -11.01 -10.48 12.41
CA GLY A 126 -11.19 -11.15 11.12
C GLY A 126 -11.04 -10.21 9.91
N ILE A 127 -10.41 -9.05 10.10
CA ILE A 127 -10.14 -8.06 9.03
C ILE A 127 -9.03 -8.57 8.09
N VAL A 128 -8.10 -9.36 8.61
CA VAL A 128 -7.01 -9.99 7.84
C VAL A 128 -7.46 -11.40 7.43
N GLY A 129 -7.60 -11.61 6.12
CA GLY A 129 -8.14 -12.83 5.53
C GLY A 129 -7.17 -14.01 5.46
N GLY A 130 -5.86 -13.78 5.59
CA GLY A 130 -4.84 -14.84 5.52
C GLY A 130 -3.72 -14.67 6.54
N GLN A 131 -2.47 -14.68 6.09
CA GLN A 131 -1.33 -14.73 7.01
C GLN A 131 -1.21 -13.44 7.83
N PHE A 132 -0.90 -13.60 9.12
CA PHE A 132 -0.59 -12.48 10.00
C PHE A 132 0.76 -12.68 10.69
N THR A 133 1.60 -11.66 10.55
CA THR A 133 2.87 -11.51 11.25
C THR A 133 2.97 -10.09 11.79
N CYS A 134 3.21 -9.95 13.08
CA CYS A 134 3.69 -8.70 13.67
C CYS A 134 4.81 -9.02 14.65
N THR A 135 6.04 -8.68 14.31
CA THR A 135 7.24 -9.02 15.11
C THR A 135 8.14 -7.79 15.29
N VAL A 136 8.74 -7.72 16.48
CA VAL A 136 9.66 -6.67 16.93
C VAL A 136 11.02 -7.24 17.31
#